data_AF-A0A3N5XQX7-F1
#
_entry.id   AF-A0A3N5XQX7-F1
#
_cell.length_a   1.000
_cell.length_b   1.000
_cell.length_c   1.000
_cell.angle_alpha   90.00
_cell.angle_beta   90.00
_cell.angle_gamma   90.00
#
_symmetry.space_group_name_H-M   'P 1'
#
loop_
_entity.id
_entity.type
_entity.pdbx_description
1 polymer ?
#
loop_
_entity_poly.entity_id
_entity_poly.type
_entity_poly.pdbx_seq_one_letter_code
_entity_poly.pdbx_strand_id
1 'polypeptide(L)'
;MPAWLSLNLPVGGPALGIILILIGIVILIFPRIINYLIGAALILSGITFCIGGSWLLGILSIIFGIVVFIFPRILNYIVGIYLIIIGLGMLIAAAAAGWALWTLIVGGLTLLFGIIVMVNPGVLNGLVAVIFIIQGIFILAKSFGWF
;
A
#
# COMPACT_ATOMS: atom_id res chain seq x y z
N MET A 1 -14.07 10.18 10.23
CA MET A 1 -12.71 9.78 9.78
C MET A 1 -12.85 9.28 8.36
N PRO A 2 -11.95 9.64 7.42
CA PRO A 2 -11.99 9.12 6.06
C PRO A 2 -11.82 7.59 6.04
N ALA A 3 -12.49 6.89 5.11
CA ALA A 3 -12.52 5.42 5.08
C ALA A 3 -11.14 4.76 4.90
N TRP A 4 -10.17 5.47 4.33
CA TRP A 4 -8.77 5.05 4.18
C TRP A 4 -7.96 5.16 5.48
N LEU A 5 -8.56 5.67 6.57
CA LEU A 5 -7.95 5.85 7.90
C LEU A 5 -8.58 4.93 8.98
N SER A 6 -9.65 4.21 8.67
CA SER A 6 -10.30 3.28 9.60
C SER A 6 -9.91 1.83 9.27
N LEU A 7 -8.80 1.38 9.86
CA LEU A 7 -8.46 -0.05 9.86
C LEU A 7 -9.42 -0.74 10.84
N ASN A 8 -10.42 -1.45 10.31
CA ASN A 8 -11.44 -2.17 11.09
C ASN A 8 -10.82 -3.44 11.70
N LEU A 9 -9.87 -3.29 12.62
CA LEU A 9 -9.27 -4.40 13.35
C LEU A 9 -10.08 -4.69 14.62
N PRO A 10 -10.18 -5.97 15.05
CA PRO A 10 -10.92 -6.38 16.26
C PRO A 10 -10.40 -5.76 17.57
N VAL A 11 -9.20 -5.19 17.55
CA VAL A 11 -8.62 -4.44 18.66
C VAL A 11 -9.03 -3.00 18.42
N GLY A 12 -9.93 -2.41 19.20
CA GLY A 12 -10.25 -0.97 19.09
C GLY A 12 -9.45 -0.15 20.10
N GLY A 13 -8.95 1.03 19.74
CA GLY A 13 -8.42 2.01 20.70
C GLY A 13 -6.88 2.16 20.75
N PRO A 14 -6.30 2.55 21.90
CA PRO A 14 -4.89 2.96 22.00
C PRO A 14 -3.90 1.85 21.64
N ALA A 15 -4.27 0.58 21.88
CA ALA A 15 -3.47 -0.57 21.51
C ALA A 15 -3.18 -0.63 20.00
N LEU A 16 -4.17 -0.32 19.15
CA LEU A 16 -3.93 -0.25 17.70
C LEU A 16 -2.96 0.85 17.34
N GLY A 17 -3.12 2.03 17.94
CA GLY A 17 -2.25 3.14 17.58
C GLY A 17 -0.80 2.86 17.94
N ILE A 18 -0.54 2.22 19.08
CA ILE A 18 0.79 1.72 19.46
C ILE A 18 1.30 0.68 18.45
N ILE A 19 0.47 -0.31 18.09
CA ILE A 19 0.85 -1.36 17.13
C ILE A 19 1.23 -0.76 15.78
N LEU A 20 0.45 0.18 15.25
CA LEU A 20 0.72 0.79 13.94
C LEU A 20 1.99 1.64 13.96
N ILE A 21 2.25 2.38 15.05
CA ILE A 21 3.52 3.11 15.22
C ILE A 21 4.69 2.13 15.23
N LEU A 22 4.61 1.04 16.02
CA LEU A 22 5.67 0.04 16.08
C LEU A 22 5.92 -0.62 14.71
N ILE A 23 4.85 -0.99 14.00
CA ILE A 23 4.94 -1.53 12.63
C ILE A 23 5.63 -0.52 11.71
N GLY A 24 5.22 0.75 11.75
CA GLY A 24 5.84 1.79 10.94
C GLY A 24 7.33 1.99 11.26
N ILE A 25 7.71 2.00 12.54
CA ILE A 25 9.12 2.07 12.96
C ILE A 25 9.90 0.85 12.45
N VAL A 26 9.36 -0.36 12.60
CA VAL A 26 10.00 -1.60 12.12
C VAL A 26 10.21 -1.55 10.61
N ILE A 27 9.23 -1.04 9.86
CA ILE A 27 9.37 -0.87 8.41
C ILE A 27 10.47 0.13 8.07
N LEU A 28 10.62 1.23 8.82
CA LEU A 28 11.73 2.18 8.59
C LEU A 28 13.10 1.53 8.82
N ILE A 29 13.23 0.69 9.86
CA ILE A 29 14.48 -0.02 10.16
C ILE A 29 14.75 -1.10 9.10
N PHE A 30 13.72 -1.83 8.68
CA PHE A 30 13.79 -2.92 7.71
C PHE A 30 12.90 -2.63 6.51
N PRO A 31 13.29 -1.73 5.59
CA PRO A 31 12.43 -1.29 4.50
C PRO A 31 11.96 -2.43 3.61
N ARG A 32 12.76 -3.49 3.45
CA ARG A 32 12.41 -4.63 2.60
C ARG A 32 11.32 -5.54 3.19
N ILE A 33 10.92 -5.34 4.46
CA ILE A 33 9.98 -6.23 5.14
C ILE A 33 8.59 -6.25 4.48
N ILE A 34 8.14 -5.10 3.93
CA ILE A 34 6.84 -5.00 3.25
C ILE A 34 6.72 -6.01 2.11
N ASN A 35 7.79 -6.19 1.34
CA ASN A 35 7.75 -7.03 0.16
C ASN A 35 7.64 -8.51 0.55
N TYR A 36 8.29 -8.90 1.64
CA TYR A 36 8.13 -10.24 2.22
C TYR A 36 6.74 -10.45 2.84
N LEU A 37 6.21 -9.43 3.53
CA LEU A 37 4.87 -9.51 4.12
C LEU A 37 3.78 -9.63 3.05
N ILE A 38 3.92 -8.91 1.93
CA ILE A 38 2.97 -8.99 0.82
C ILE A 38 3.10 -10.34 0.10
N GLY A 39 4.32 -10.84 -0.11
CA GLY A 39 4.52 -12.20 -0.60
C GLY A 39 3.82 -13.24 0.30
N ALA A 40 3.98 -13.12 1.62
CA ALA A 40 3.32 -14.00 2.59
C ALA A 40 1.80 -13.92 2.49
N ALA A 41 1.26 -12.71 2.43
CA ALA A 41 -0.17 -12.47 2.30
C ALA A 41 -0.74 -13.08 1.02
N LEU A 42 -0.01 -13.00 -0.11
CA LEU A 42 -0.43 -13.59 -1.38
C LEU A 42 -0.42 -15.13 -1.37
N ILE A 43 0.52 -15.74 -0.66
CA ILE A 43 0.52 -17.20 -0.45
C ILE A 43 -0.67 -17.59 0.43
N LEU A 44 -0.88 -16.91 1.55
CA LEU A 44 -2.00 -17.18 2.46
C LEU A 44 -3.35 -17.00 1.75
N SER A 45 -3.53 -15.90 1.01
CA SER A 45 -4.75 -15.67 0.24
C SER A 45 -4.95 -16.78 -0.81
N GLY A 46 -3.88 -17.18 -1.50
CA GLY A 46 -3.94 -18.25 -2.48
C GLY A 46 -4.34 -19.60 -1.88
N ILE A 47 -3.82 -19.95 -0.70
CA ILE A 47 -4.25 -21.14 0.05
C ILE A 47 -5.74 -21.02 0.40
N THR A 48 -6.20 -19.87 0.89
CA THR A 48 -7.63 -19.68 1.21
C THR A 48 -8.53 -19.78 -0.03
N PHE A 49 -8.11 -19.30 -1.19
CA PHE A 49 -8.85 -19.44 -2.45
C PHE A 49 -8.91 -20.89 -2.93
N CYS A 50 -7.82 -21.66 -2.76
CA CYS A 50 -7.83 -23.10 -3.06
C CYS A 50 -8.82 -23.85 -2.16
N ILE A 51 -8.82 -23.55 -0.85
CA ILE A 51 -9.76 -24.14 0.11
C ILE A 51 -11.20 -23.73 -0.23
N GLY A 52 -11.42 -22.49 -0.67
CA GLY A 52 -12.71 -21.95 -1.09
C GLY A 52 -13.20 -22.41 -2.48
N GLY A 53 -12.50 -23.36 -3.13
CA GLY A 53 -12.90 -23.94 -4.42
C GLY A 53 -12.48 -23.17 -5.67
N SER A 54 -11.78 -22.04 -5.51
CA SER A 54 -11.26 -21.22 -6.63
C SER A 54 -9.80 -21.57 -6.94
N TRP A 55 -9.58 -22.75 -7.51
CA TRP A 55 -8.25 -23.31 -7.79
C TRP A 55 -7.39 -22.43 -8.71
N LEU A 56 -7.98 -21.88 -9.77
CA LEU A 56 -7.24 -21.05 -10.73
C LEU A 56 -6.67 -19.78 -10.06
N LEU A 57 -7.52 -19.06 -9.32
CA LEU A 57 -7.12 -17.85 -8.60
C LEU A 57 -6.16 -18.18 -7.44
N GLY A 58 -6.40 -19.30 -6.75
CA GLY A 58 -5.54 -19.76 -5.67
C GLY A 58 -4.12 -20.08 -6.14
N ILE A 59 -3.99 -20.86 -7.21
CA ILE A 59 -2.68 -21.22 -7.79
C ILE A 59 -1.96 -19.98 -8.30
N LEU A 60 -2.65 -19.09 -9.02
CA LEU A 60 -2.06 -17.83 -9.50
C LEU A 60 -1.55 -16.97 -8.35
N SER A 61 -2.34 -16.82 -7.27
CA SER A 61 -1.96 -16.06 -6.09
C SER A 61 -0.74 -16.66 -5.38
N ILE A 62 -0.66 -17.99 -5.26
CA ILE A 62 0.49 -18.68 -4.66
C ILE A 62 1.74 -18.46 -5.50
N ILE A 63 1.66 -18.67 -6.82
CA ILE A 63 2.80 -18.47 -7.73
C ILE A 63 3.28 -17.02 -7.63
N PHE A 64 2.37 -16.05 -7.66
CA PHE A 64 2.72 -14.64 -7.54
C PHE A 64 3.34 -14.32 -6.18
N GLY A 65 2.82 -14.90 -5.10
CA GLY A 65 3.39 -14.76 -3.76
C GLY A 65 4.82 -15.30 -3.68
N ILE A 66 5.08 -16.48 -4.25
CA ILE A 66 6.43 -17.07 -4.32
C ILE A 66 7.37 -16.20 -5.15
N VAL A 67 6.92 -15.70 -6.31
CA VAL A 67 7.73 -14.81 -7.16
C VAL A 67 8.12 -13.53 -6.40
N VAL A 68 7.20 -12.95 -5.65
CA VAL A 68 7.45 -11.75 -4.82
C VAL A 68 8.46 -12.06 -3.70
N PHE A 69 8.45 -13.27 -3.12
CA PHE A 69 9.45 -13.69 -2.14
C PHE A 69 10.87 -13.80 -2.71
N ILE A 70 10.99 -14.40 -3.90
CA ILE A 70 12.30 -14.61 -4.55
C ILE A 70 12.84 -13.27 -5.05
N PHE A 71 11.98 -12.41 -5.59
CA PHE A 71 12.35 -11.11 -6.13
C PHE A 71 11.64 -9.98 -5.36
N PRO A 72 12.13 -9.63 -4.16
CA PRO A 72 11.47 -8.61 -3.32
C PRO A 72 11.43 -7.24 -3.97
N ARG A 73 12.18 -6.97 -5.05
CA ARG A 73 12.09 -5.71 -5.80
C ARG A 73 10.89 -5.63 -6.76
N ILE A 74 10.28 -6.76 -7.12
CA ILE A 74 9.25 -6.79 -8.17
C ILE A 74 7.97 -6.07 -7.76
N LEU A 75 7.62 -6.10 -6.46
CA LEU A 75 6.46 -5.42 -5.95
C LEU A 75 6.53 -3.90 -6.19
N ASN A 76 7.70 -3.32 -5.97
CA ASN A 76 7.93 -1.89 -6.16
C ASN A 76 7.78 -1.51 -7.64
N TYR A 77 8.25 -2.36 -8.56
CA TYR A 77 8.03 -2.15 -9.99
C TYR A 77 6.55 -2.24 -10.36
N ILE A 78 5.83 -3.25 -9.84
CA ILE A 78 4.40 -3.42 -10.11
C ILE A 78 3.60 -2.20 -9.63
N VAL A 79 3.85 -1.75 -8.40
CA VAL A 79 3.19 -0.56 -7.84
C VAL A 79 3.57 0.71 -8.61
N GLY A 80 4.84 0.86 -9.00
CA GLY A 80 5.28 1.97 -9.84
C GLY A 80 4.54 1.99 -11.19
N ILE A 81 4.43 0.85 -11.87
CA ILE A 81 3.72 0.75 -13.16
C ILE A 81 2.25 1.12 -12.97
N TYR A 82 1.62 0.60 -11.92
CA TYR A 82 0.23 0.91 -11.59
C TYR A 82 0.00 2.42 -11.40
N LEU A 83 0.87 3.09 -10.63
CA LEU A 83 0.83 4.54 -10.42
C LEU A 83 0.99 5.31 -11.73
N ILE A 84 1.88 4.86 -12.62
CA ILE A 84 2.04 5.49 -13.95
C ILE A 84 0.77 5.32 -14.79
N ILE A 85 0.19 4.12 -14.85
CA ILE A 85 -1.02 3.88 -15.64
C ILE A 85 -2.17 4.76 -15.14
N ILE A 86 -2.36 4.83 -13.82
CA ILE A 86 -3.41 5.67 -13.23
C ILE A 86 -3.14 7.14 -13.47
N GLY A 87 -1.93 7.61 -13.24
CA GLY A 87 -1.58 9.01 -13.43
C GLY A 87 -1.75 9.45 -14.89
N LEU A 88 -1.35 8.61 -15.85
CA LEU A 88 -1.63 8.83 -17.28
C LEU A 88 -3.13 8.84 -17.55
N GLY A 89 -3.89 7.88 -17.02
CA GLY A 89 -5.34 7.82 -17.17
C GLY A 89 -6.04 9.07 -16.63
N MET A 90 -5.58 9.60 -15.49
CA MET A 90 -6.09 10.85 -14.92
C MET A 90 -5.76 12.07 -15.78
N LEU A 91 -4.57 12.13 -16.36
CA LEU A 91 -4.21 13.22 -17.28
C LEU A 91 -5.02 13.17 -18.58
N ILE A 92 -5.25 11.97 -19.13
CA ILE A 92 -6.12 11.78 -20.31
C ILE A 92 -7.56 12.16 -19.98
N ALA A 93 -8.06 11.74 -18.82
CA ALA A 93 -9.39 12.13 -18.35
C ALA A 93 -9.51 13.64 -18.12
N ALA A 94 -8.46 14.28 -17.58
CA ALA A 94 -8.40 15.74 -17.43
C ALA A 94 -8.44 16.45 -18.79
N ALA A 95 -7.74 15.94 -19.80
CA ALA A 95 -7.77 16.47 -21.16
C ALA A 95 -9.17 16.38 -21.78
N ALA A 96 -9.91 15.29 -21.51
CA ALA A 96 -11.28 15.11 -21.98
C ALA A 96 -12.32 15.96 -21.22
N ALA A 97 -12.05 16.31 -19.96
CA ALA A 97 -12.99 16.98 -19.05
C ALA A 97 -12.69 18.48 -18.82
N GLY A 98 -11.83 19.11 -19.62
CA GLY A 98 -11.59 20.55 -19.59
C GLY A 98 -10.50 21.03 -18.63
N TRP A 99 -9.46 20.21 -18.41
CA TRP A 99 -8.22 20.59 -17.72
C TRP A 99 -8.41 21.14 -16.30
N ALA A 100 -9.23 20.47 -15.49
CA ALA A 100 -9.38 20.85 -14.09
C ALA A 100 -8.00 20.83 -13.39
N LEU A 101 -7.61 21.96 -12.80
CA LEU A 101 -6.28 22.13 -12.17
C LEU A 101 -6.00 21.03 -11.13
N TRP A 102 -7.03 20.62 -10.37
CA TRP A 102 -6.90 19.57 -9.37
C TRP A 102 -6.55 18.20 -9.98
N THR A 103 -7.20 17.80 -11.08
CA THR A 103 -6.93 16.50 -11.71
C THR A 103 -5.57 16.46 -12.38
N LEU A 104 -5.10 17.59 -12.91
CA LEU A 104 -3.75 17.75 -13.43
C LEU A 104 -2.69 17.61 -12.34
N ILE A 105 -2.88 18.28 -11.20
CA ILE A 105 -1.95 18.19 -10.07
C ILE A 105 -1.93 16.76 -9.53
N VAL A 106 -3.09 16.15 -9.27
CA VAL A 106 -3.17 14.79 -8.74
C VAL A 106 -2.60 13.77 -9.74
N GLY A 107 -2.96 13.86 -11.03
CA GLY A 107 -2.44 12.98 -12.07
C GLY A 107 -0.93 13.11 -12.26
N GLY A 108 -0.42 14.36 -12.32
CA GLY A 108 1.00 14.65 -12.45
C GLY A 108 1.81 14.18 -11.23
N LEU A 109 1.31 14.41 -10.01
CA LEU A 109 1.95 13.88 -8.80
C LEU A 109 1.95 12.35 -8.78
N THR A 110 0.83 11.72 -9.15
CA THR A 110 0.73 10.25 -9.20
C THR A 110 1.73 9.65 -10.18
N LEU A 111 1.93 10.30 -11.34
CA LEU A 111 2.98 9.92 -12.29
C LEU A 111 4.38 10.06 -11.71
N LEU A 112 4.67 11.22 -11.13
CA LEU A 112 5.95 11.50 -10.49
C LEU A 112 6.26 10.46 -9.41
N PHE A 113 5.30 10.16 -8.54
CA PHE A 113 5.43 9.13 -7.53
C PHE A 113 5.65 7.74 -8.15
N GLY A 114 4.93 7.39 -9.22
CA GLY A 114 5.14 6.14 -9.96
C GLY A 114 6.56 6.00 -10.48
N ILE A 115 7.10 7.04 -11.11
CA ILE A 115 8.48 7.08 -11.60
C ILE A 115 9.48 6.98 -10.44
N ILE A 116 9.29 7.77 -9.39
CA ILE A 116 10.17 7.77 -8.21
C ILE A 116 10.22 6.39 -7.56
N VAL A 117 9.08 5.70 -7.45
CA VAL A 117 9.01 4.34 -6.88
C VAL A 117 9.76 3.32 -7.74
N MET A 118 9.78 3.48 -9.07
CA MET A 118 10.60 2.63 -9.95
C MET A 118 12.09 2.90 -9.81
N VAL A 119 12.48 4.17 -9.69
CA VAL A 119 13.88 4.59 -9.59
C VAL A 119 14.46 4.20 -8.23
N ASN A 120 13.71 4.45 -7.16
CA ASN A 120 14.11 4.12 -5.80
C ASN A 120 13.02 3.28 -5.10
N PRO A 121 13.16 1.94 -5.13
CA PRO A 121 12.22 1.04 -4.46
C PRO A 121 12.10 1.26 -2.94
N GLY A 122 13.05 1.94 -2.30
CA GLY A 122 12.96 2.29 -0.88
C GLY A 122 11.88 3.33 -0.57
N VAL A 123 11.48 4.13 -1.55
CA VAL A 123 10.48 5.20 -1.37
C VAL A 123 9.11 4.61 -1.02
N LEU A 124 8.67 3.56 -1.72
CA LEU A 124 7.38 2.94 -1.40
C LEU A 124 7.35 2.44 0.04
N ASN A 125 8.43 1.79 0.47
CA ASN A 125 8.53 1.24 1.82
C ASN A 125 8.51 2.33 2.89
N GLY A 126 9.25 3.41 2.66
CA GLY A 126 9.25 4.58 3.54
C GLY A 126 7.87 5.26 3.61
N LEU A 127 7.19 5.43 2.48
CA LEU A 127 5.85 6.01 2.44
C LEU A 127 4.84 5.18 3.22
N VAL A 128 4.85 3.86 3.03
CA VAL A 128 3.98 2.94 3.79
C VAL A 128 4.27 3.06 5.28
N ALA A 129 5.54 3.08 5.69
CA ALA A 129 5.92 3.27 7.09
C ALA A 129 5.37 4.57 7.68
N VAL A 130 5.51 5.68 6.95
CA VAL A 130 5.01 7.00 7.36
C VAL A 130 3.48 6.97 7.51
N ILE A 131 2.77 6.33 6.58
CA ILE A 131 1.31 6.16 6.69
C ILE A 131 0.93 5.41 7.97
N PHE A 132 1.62 4.30 8.28
CA PHE A 132 1.39 3.55 9.51
C PHE A 132 1.65 4.36 10.78
N ILE A 133 2.74 5.15 10.80
CA ILE A 133 3.05 6.04 11.92
C ILE A 133 1.97 7.10 12.10
N ILE A 134 1.58 7.79 11.01
CA ILE A 134 0.55 8.82 11.05
C ILE A 134 -0.78 8.24 11.53
N GLN A 135 -1.23 7.14 10.96
CA GLN A 135 -2.47 6.47 11.37
C GLN A 135 -2.41 6.07 12.85
N GLY A 136 -1.29 5.53 13.32
CA GLY A 136 -1.12 5.15 14.71
C GLY A 136 -1.19 6.34 15.67
N ILE A 137 -0.56 7.46 15.31
CA ILE A 137 -0.63 8.72 16.08
C ILE A 137 -2.07 9.24 16.13
N PHE A 138 -2.78 9.26 15.01
CA PHE A 138 -4.16 9.75 14.96
C PHE A 138 -5.12 8.89 15.79
N ILE A 139 -4.96 7.57 15.76
CA ILE A 139 -5.77 6.65 16.57
C ILE A 139 -5.49 6.85 18.06
N LEU A 140 -4.22 7.04 18.45
CA LEU A 140 -3.86 7.36 19.82
C LEU A 140 -4.43 8.70 20.26
N ALA A 141 -4.24 9.76 19.49
CA ALA A 141 -4.76 11.08 19.79
C ALA A 141 -6.27 11.04 20.06
N LYS A 142 -7.03 10.39 19.18
CA LYS A 142 -8.48 10.19 19.36
C LYS A 142 -8.81 9.40 20.64
N SER A 143 -8.03 8.36 20.96
CA SER A 143 -8.25 7.57 22.17
C SER A 143 -8.05 8.37 23.48
N PHE A 144 -7.26 9.46 23.43
CA PHE A 144 -7.08 10.40 24.53
C PHE A 144 -8.03 11.62 24.45
N GLY A 145 -9.00 11.61 23.53
CA GLY A 145 -9.95 12.72 23.37
C GLY A 145 -9.38 13.95 22.66
N TRP A 146 -8.21 13.81 22.04
CA TRP A 146 -7.70 14.83 21.12
C TRP A 146 -8.41 14.59 19.79
N PHE A 147 -9.45 15.41 19.53
CA PHE A 147 -10.28 15.50 18.32
C PHE A 147 -11.09 14.27 17.86
#